data_AF-A0A8T7JZ29-F1
#
_entry.id   AF-A0A8T7JZ29-F1
#
_cell.length_a   1.000
_cell.length_b   1.000
_cell.length_c   1.000
_cell.angle_alpha   90.00
_cell.angle_beta   90.00
_cell.angle_gamma   90.00
#
_symmetry.space_group_name_H-M   'P 1'
#
loop_
_entity.id
_entity.type
_entity.pdbx_description
1 polymer ?
#
loop_
_entity_poly.entity_id
_entity_poly.type
_entity_poly.pdbx_seq_one_letter_code
_entity_poly.pdbx_strand_id
1 'polypeptide(L)'
;MHLTDEQLNEYLDNESANRAEIETHLDSCGECAARLSTLQALFADLDSLPELALSCDIAARFSPRPSLTPQLPRWLTLTAALQAAGALVALIVAIPFFSIMIPQIETPSFTTWLFEIQSLWASWLDQLSTFNLPTFQALPLPIMEMSTLFIALAIVSIFWIFGNGLLLRNRHS
;
A
#
# COMPACT_ATOMS: atom_id res chain seq x y z
N MET A 1 44.09 -27.59 -22.70
CA MET A 1 42.86 -26.85 -22.34
C MET A 1 43.17 -26.17 -21.01
N HIS A 2 43.04 -24.85 -20.92
CA HIS A 2 43.39 -24.07 -19.72
C HIS A 2 42.12 -23.72 -18.94
N LEU A 3 42.28 -23.44 -17.65
CA LEU A 3 41.20 -22.87 -16.82
C LEU A 3 40.89 -21.45 -17.29
N THR A 4 39.62 -21.07 -17.23
CA THR A 4 39.20 -19.69 -17.48
C THR A 4 39.46 -18.82 -16.25
N ASP A 5 39.45 -17.50 -16.44
CA ASP A 5 39.68 -16.56 -15.35
C ASP A 5 38.53 -16.60 -14.33
N GLU A 6 37.29 -16.86 -14.77
CA GLU A 6 36.15 -17.08 -13.89
C GLU A 6 36.36 -18.29 -12.97
N GLN A 7 36.84 -19.42 -13.50
CA GLN A 7 37.09 -20.62 -12.70
C GLN A 7 38.22 -20.41 -11.67
N LEU A 8 39.24 -19.63 -12.03
CA LEU A 8 40.31 -19.24 -11.12
C LEU A 8 39.82 -18.31 -10.01
N ASN A 9 38.97 -17.35 -10.32
CA ASN A 9 38.36 -16.45 -9.33
C ASN A 9 37.39 -17.20 -8.41
N GLU A 10 36.51 -18.06 -8.95
CA GLU A 10 35.63 -18.92 -8.14
C GLU A 10 36.43 -19.82 -7.19
N TYR A 11 37.59 -20.32 -7.62
CA TYR A 11 38.50 -21.07 -6.75
C TYR A 11 39.08 -20.20 -5.61
N LEU A 12 39.50 -18.97 -5.91
CA LEU A 12 40.03 -18.03 -4.91
C LEU A 12 38.96 -17.60 -3.89
N ASP A 13 37.73 -17.38 -4.34
CA ASP A 13 36.59 -16.98 -3.50
C ASP A 13 35.99 -18.16 -2.70
N ASN A 14 36.54 -19.38 -2.86
CA ASN A 14 36.01 -20.64 -2.32
C ASN A 14 34.58 -20.99 -2.77
N GLU A 15 34.17 -20.53 -3.95
CA GLU A 15 32.85 -20.81 -4.55
C GLU A 15 32.89 -21.91 -5.62
N SER A 16 34.08 -22.42 -5.98
CA SER A 16 34.22 -23.46 -7.02
C SER A 16 33.60 -24.80 -6.62
N ALA A 17 32.73 -25.37 -7.47
CA ALA A 17 32.11 -26.68 -7.26
C ALA A 17 33.08 -27.87 -7.47
N ASN A 18 34.10 -27.71 -8.33
CA ASN A 18 35.02 -28.78 -8.75
C ASN A 18 36.48 -28.54 -8.28
N ARG A 19 36.65 -28.17 -7.02
CA ARG A 19 37.95 -27.77 -6.46
C ARG A 19 39.08 -28.80 -6.68
N ALA A 20 38.80 -30.09 -6.48
CA ALA A 20 39.80 -31.15 -6.64
C ALA A 20 40.31 -31.32 -8.08
N GLU A 21 39.45 -31.07 -9.07
CA GLU A 21 39.83 -31.11 -10.49
C GLU A 21 40.70 -29.91 -10.87
N ILE A 22 40.37 -28.73 -10.32
CA ILE A 22 41.15 -27.50 -10.49
C ILE A 22 42.54 -27.66 -9.87
N GLU A 23 42.65 -28.18 -8.64
CA GLU A 23 43.93 -28.44 -7.98
C GLU A 23 44.80 -29.40 -8.80
N THR A 24 44.23 -30.49 -9.32
CA THR A 24 44.94 -31.43 -10.20
C THR A 24 45.42 -30.75 -11.49
N HIS A 25 44.64 -29.82 -12.04
CA HIS A 25 45.03 -29.05 -13.22
C HIS A 25 46.16 -28.05 -12.91
N LEU A 26 46.11 -27.38 -11.76
CA LEU A 26 47.14 -26.43 -11.33
C LEU A 26 48.49 -27.11 -11.08
N ASP A 27 48.50 -28.34 -10.56
CA ASP A 27 49.72 -29.13 -10.37
C ASP A 27 50.38 -29.54 -11.69
N SER A 28 49.58 -29.66 -12.77
CA SER A 28 50.07 -30.11 -14.08
C SER A 28 50.29 -28.97 -15.09
N CYS A 29 49.68 -27.79 -14.89
CA CYS A 29 49.75 -26.65 -15.80
C CYS A 29 50.43 -25.43 -15.15
N GLY A 30 51.72 -25.24 -15.44
CA GLY A 30 52.49 -24.11 -14.91
C GLY A 30 51.98 -22.73 -15.33
N GLU A 31 51.31 -22.61 -16.49
CA GLU A 31 50.72 -21.34 -16.93
C GLU A 31 49.53 -20.94 -16.04
N CYS A 32 48.62 -21.89 -15.76
CA CYS A 32 47.48 -21.63 -14.88
C CYS A 32 47.94 -21.35 -13.44
N ALA A 33 48.97 -22.04 -12.95
CA ALA A 33 49.57 -21.75 -11.64
C ALA A 33 50.19 -20.33 -11.57
N ALA A 34 50.85 -19.87 -12.63
CA ALA A 34 51.41 -18.52 -12.71
C ALA A 34 50.33 -17.42 -12.77
N ARG A 35 49.21 -17.70 -13.47
CA ARG A 35 48.05 -16.79 -13.48
C ARG A 35 47.41 -16.71 -12.09
N LEU A 36 47.24 -17.85 -11.42
CA LEU A 36 46.71 -17.91 -10.06
C LEU A 36 47.56 -17.13 -9.08
N SER A 37 48.90 -17.28 -9.12
CA SER A 37 49.79 -16.53 -8.23
C SER A 37 49.75 -15.02 -8.48
N THR A 38 49.56 -14.60 -9.74
CA THR A 38 49.36 -13.19 -10.10
C THR A 38 48.06 -12.65 -9.48
N LEU A 39 46.96 -13.39 -9.56
CA LEU A 39 45.69 -13.01 -8.94
C LEU A 39 45.81 -12.94 -7.42
N GLN A 40 46.45 -13.94 -6.79
CA GLN A 40 46.67 -13.93 -5.33
C GLN A 40 47.48 -12.72 -4.86
N ALA A 41 48.49 -12.29 -5.62
CA ALA A 41 49.24 -11.08 -5.31
C ALA A 41 48.36 -9.82 -5.36
N LEU A 42 47.46 -9.72 -6.35
CA LEU A 42 46.52 -8.59 -6.43
C LEU A 42 45.54 -8.55 -5.25
N PHE A 43 45.00 -9.70 -4.83
CA PHE A 43 44.14 -9.76 -3.65
C PHE A 43 44.89 -9.40 -2.36
N ALA A 44 46.13 -9.87 -2.20
CA ALA A 44 46.95 -9.50 -1.06
C ALA A 44 47.25 -7.99 -1.02
N ASP A 45 47.48 -7.37 -2.18
CA ASP A 45 47.66 -5.92 -2.28
C ASP A 45 46.38 -5.17 -1.91
N LEU A 46 45.21 -5.65 -2.35
CA LEU A 46 43.91 -5.08 -1.98
C LEU A 46 43.60 -5.20 -0.48
N ASP A 47 43.89 -6.35 0.12
CA ASP A 47 43.73 -6.57 1.57
C ASP A 47 44.71 -5.73 2.40
N SER A 48 45.84 -5.33 1.82
CA SER A 48 46.80 -4.43 2.46
C SER A 48 46.37 -2.96 2.46
N LEU A 49 45.30 -2.61 1.73
CA LEU A 49 44.81 -1.25 1.69
C LEU A 49 44.35 -0.79 3.08
N PRO A 50 44.66 0.47 3.46
CA PRO A 50 44.29 0.98 4.77
C PRO A 50 42.77 1.06 4.88
N GLU A 51 42.23 0.56 5.98
CA GLU A 51 40.80 0.65 6.25
C GLU A 51 40.41 2.13 6.46
N LEU A 52 39.51 2.64 5.61
CA LEU A 52 39.07 4.03 5.70
C LEU A 52 38.09 4.19 6.87
N ALA A 53 38.56 4.81 7.95
CA ALA A 53 37.68 5.33 8.97
C ALA A 53 36.77 6.42 8.38
N LEU A 54 35.46 6.29 8.58
CA LEU A 54 34.48 7.31 8.19
C LEU A 54 34.83 8.64 8.88
N SER A 55 35.02 9.70 8.10
CA SER A 55 35.43 11.03 8.60
C SER A 55 34.36 11.73 9.43
N CYS A 56 33.13 11.26 9.38
CA CYS A 56 32.03 11.78 10.17
C CYS A 56 31.13 10.66 10.68
N ASP A 57 30.54 10.90 11.84
CA ASP A 57 29.54 10.02 12.45
C ASP A 57 28.22 10.12 11.67
N ILE A 58 27.98 9.13 10.80
CA ILE A 58 26.74 8.99 10.06
C ILE A 58 25.62 8.48 10.99
N ALA A 59 25.95 7.72 12.04
CA ALA A 59 24.99 7.18 13.00
C ALA A 59 24.26 8.30 13.75
N ALA A 60 24.93 9.44 13.99
CA ALA A 60 24.30 10.64 14.54
C ALA A 60 23.08 11.13 13.73
N ARG A 61 23.04 10.93 12.40
CA ARG A 61 21.89 11.30 11.55
C ARG A 61 20.69 10.38 11.73
N PHE A 62 20.91 9.16 12.21
CA PHE A 62 19.87 8.17 12.47
C PHE A 62 19.45 8.13 13.93
N SER A 63 20.04 8.99 14.78
CA SER A 63 19.58 9.13 16.15
C SER A 63 18.10 9.53 16.12
N PRO A 64 17.21 8.75 16.77
CA PRO A 64 15.79 9.02 16.74
C PRO A 64 15.56 10.41 17.31
N ARG A 65 15.09 11.32 16.45
CA ARG A 65 14.66 12.65 16.88
C ARG A 65 13.61 12.43 17.97
N PRO A 66 13.75 13.03 19.17
CA PRO A 66 12.74 12.88 20.20
C PRO A 66 11.42 13.34 19.58
N SER A 67 10.51 12.38 19.42
CA SER A 67 9.19 12.63 18.89
C SER A 67 8.50 13.49 19.94
N LEU A 68 8.44 14.79 19.67
CA LEU A 68 7.53 15.68 20.39
C LEU A 68 6.15 15.11 20.14
N THR A 69 5.61 14.35 21.10
CA THR A 69 4.23 13.89 21.08
C THR A 69 3.39 15.14 20.82
N PRO A 70 2.68 15.25 19.67
CA PRO A 70 1.92 16.44 19.37
C PRO A 70 0.81 16.53 20.41
N GLN A 71 0.99 17.39 21.42
CA GLN A 71 -0.09 17.68 22.36
C GLN A 71 -1.15 18.47 21.58
N LEU A 72 -2.22 17.77 21.20
CA LEU A 72 -3.41 18.41 20.68
C LEU A 72 -3.97 19.34 21.76
N PRO A 73 -4.38 20.56 21.39
CA PRO A 73 -4.77 21.56 22.35
C PRO A 73 -6.12 21.14 22.95
N ARG A 74 -6.26 21.25 24.28
CA ARG A 74 -7.43 20.74 25.04
C ARG A 74 -8.78 21.22 24.51
N TRP A 75 -8.84 22.41 23.91
CA TRP A 75 -10.07 22.94 23.33
C TRP A 75 -10.53 22.14 22.10
N LEU A 76 -9.61 21.58 21.32
CA LEU A 76 -9.92 20.80 20.11
C LEU A 76 -10.46 19.41 20.48
N THR A 77 -9.94 18.81 21.56
CA THR A 77 -10.52 17.59 22.13
C THR A 77 -11.91 17.83 22.72
N LEU A 78 -12.17 19.01 23.29
CA LEU A 78 -13.49 19.36 23.82
C LEU A 78 -14.51 19.59 22.71
N THR A 79 -14.16 20.28 21.62
CA THR A 79 -15.08 20.46 20.48
C THR A 79 -15.36 19.14 19.78
N ALA A 80 -14.35 18.28 19.60
CA ALA A 80 -14.53 16.95 19.02
C ALA A 80 -15.41 16.05 19.89
N ALA A 81 -15.22 16.08 21.22
CA ALA A 81 -16.06 15.35 22.16
C ALA A 81 -17.52 15.85 22.12
N LEU A 82 -17.72 17.17 22.04
CA LEU A 82 -19.05 17.76 21.96
C LEU A 82 -19.74 17.43 20.63
N GLN A 83 -19.01 17.42 19.52
CA GLN A 83 -19.52 16.98 18.22
C GLN A 83 -19.91 15.50 18.22
N ALA A 84 -19.07 14.63 18.79
CA ALA A 84 -19.37 13.21 18.91
C ALA A 84 -20.62 12.97 19.78
N ALA A 85 -20.74 13.68 20.91
CA ALA A 85 -21.92 13.62 21.76
C ALA A 85 -23.18 14.11 21.02
N GLY A 86 -23.09 15.21 20.28
CA GLY A 86 -24.19 15.73 19.46
C GLY A 86 -24.63 14.77 18.36
N ALA A 87 -23.69 14.14 17.66
CA ALA A 87 -23.97 13.13 16.64
C ALA A 87 -24.67 11.90 17.23
N LEU A 88 -24.23 11.46 18.42
CA LEU A 88 -24.83 10.32 19.12
C LEU A 88 -26.26 10.63 19.57
N VAL A 89 -26.50 11.83 20.11
CA VAL A 89 -27.85 12.29 20.47
C VAL A 89 -28.74 12.39 19.22
N ALA A 90 -28.23 12.96 18.13
CA ALA A 90 -28.98 13.05 16.87
C ALA A 90 -29.35 11.67 16.33
N LEU A 91 -28.44 10.70 16.41
CA LEU A 91 -28.70 9.32 16.00
C LEU A 91 -29.78 8.68 16.88
N ILE A 92 -29.71 8.82 18.21
CA ILE A 92 -30.73 8.31 19.13
C ILE A 92 -32.11 8.89 18.83
N VAL A 93 -32.18 10.21 18.57
CA VAL A 93 -33.45 10.90 18.25
C VAL A 93 -33.97 10.52 16.86
N ALA A 94 -33.08 10.22 15.91
CA ALA A 94 -33.47 9.81 14.57
C ALA A 94 -34.02 8.37 14.51
N ILE A 95 -33.57 7.45 15.38
CA ILE A 95 -34.05 6.05 15.43
C ILE A 95 -35.59 5.93 15.43
N PRO A 96 -36.35 6.57 16.34
CA PRO A 96 -37.81 6.44 16.34
C PRO A 96 -38.44 7.03 15.08
N PHE A 97 -37.85 8.07 14.48
CA PHE A 97 -38.34 8.66 13.23
C PHE A 97 -38.16 7.68 12.05
N PHE A 98 -37.00 7.03 11.94
CA PHE A 98 -36.78 5.97 10.96
C PHE A 98 -37.70 4.77 11.18
N SER A 99 -37.99 4.39 12.43
CA SER A 99 -38.92 3.29 12.73
C SER A 99 -40.38 3.58 12.32
N ILE A 100 -40.78 4.85 12.24
CA ILE A 100 -42.14 5.25 11.84
C ILE A 100 -42.25 5.39 10.31
N MET A 101 -41.18 5.85 9.65
CA MET A 101 -41.14 6.09 8.20
C MET A 101 -40.75 4.87 7.36
N ILE A 102 -40.03 3.90 7.94
CA ILE A 102 -39.70 2.65 7.26
C ILE A 102 -40.92 1.71 7.44
N PRO A 103 -41.71 1.43 6.38
CA PRO A 103 -42.70 0.36 6.46
C PRO A 103 -41.98 -0.92 6.92
N GLN A 104 -42.64 -1.79 7.67
CA GLN A 104 -42.06 -3.05 8.14
C GLN A 104 -41.63 -3.89 6.93
N ILE A 105 -40.41 -3.66 6.44
CA ILE A 105 -39.80 -4.46 5.40
C ILE A 105 -39.47 -5.75 6.11
N GLU A 106 -40.32 -6.77 5.93
CA GLU A 106 -39.94 -8.15 6.18
C GLU A 106 -38.69 -8.38 5.33
N THR A 107 -37.51 -8.26 5.95
CA THR A 107 -36.26 -8.52 5.25
C THR A 107 -36.28 -10.01 4.92
N PRO A 108 -36.35 -10.38 3.63
CA PRO A 108 -36.31 -11.78 3.26
C PRO A 108 -35.05 -12.39 3.88
N SER A 109 -35.15 -13.63 4.34
CA SER A 109 -34.01 -14.32 4.95
C SER A 109 -32.83 -14.28 3.98
N PHE A 110 -31.60 -14.23 4.50
CA PHE A 110 -30.39 -14.16 3.67
C PHE A 110 -30.36 -15.27 2.59
N THR A 111 -30.93 -16.44 2.89
CA THR A 111 -31.09 -17.53 1.94
C THR A 111 -32.05 -17.19 0.80
N THR A 112 -33.19 -16.57 1.08
CA THR A 112 -34.15 -16.09 0.07
C THR A 112 -33.49 -15.07 -0.87
N TRP A 113 -32.77 -14.10 -0.30
CA TRP A 113 -32.04 -13.10 -1.09
C TRP A 113 -30.97 -13.74 -1.99
N LEU A 114 -30.25 -14.74 -1.48
CA LEU A 114 -29.22 -15.45 -2.25
C LEU A 114 -29.83 -16.27 -3.38
N PHE A 115 -30.98 -16.92 -3.15
CA PHE A 115 -31.72 -17.65 -4.20
C PHE A 115 -32.26 -16.69 -5.27
N GLU A 116 -32.77 -15.52 -4.89
CA GLU A 116 -33.22 -14.51 -5.84
C GLU A 116 -32.06 -14.01 -6.71
N ILE A 117 -30.90 -13.71 -6.11
CA ILE A 117 -29.71 -13.29 -6.88
C ILE A 117 -29.21 -14.40 -7.80
N GLN A 118 -29.18 -15.64 -7.32
CA GLN A 118 -28.73 -16.77 -8.14
C GLN A 118 -29.66 -16.96 -9.36
N SER A 119 -30.97 -16.87 -9.16
CA SER A 119 -31.94 -17.01 -10.26
C SER A 119 -31.89 -15.84 -11.24
N LEU A 120 -31.73 -14.61 -10.74
CA LEU A 120 -31.48 -13.42 -11.55
C LEU A 120 -30.21 -13.59 -12.39
N TRP A 121 -29.13 -14.09 -11.79
CA TRP A 121 -27.86 -14.33 -12.48
C TRP A 121 -27.98 -15.39 -13.57
N ALA A 122 -28.65 -16.51 -13.29
CA ALA A 122 -28.88 -17.58 -14.26
C ALA A 122 -29.72 -17.08 -15.45
N SER A 123 -30.79 -16.33 -15.18
CA SER A 123 -31.64 -15.77 -16.23
C SER A 123 -30.91 -14.71 -17.08
N TRP A 124 -30.05 -13.90 -16.44
CA TRP A 124 -29.22 -12.94 -17.14
C TRP A 124 -28.18 -13.60 -18.05
N LEU A 125 -27.54 -14.67 -17.58
CA LEU A 125 -26.61 -15.46 -18.40
C LEU A 125 -27.32 -16.10 -19.60
N ASP A 126 -28.52 -16.62 -19.40
CA ASP A 126 -29.34 -17.18 -20.48
C ASP A 126 -29.71 -16.12 -21.52
N GLN A 127 -30.13 -14.92 -21.08
CA GLN A 127 -30.40 -13.79 -21.97
C GLN A 127 -29.16 -13.30 -22.72
N LEU A 128 -27.99 -13.28 -22.07
CA LEU A 128 -26.73 -12.95 -22.74
C LEU A 128 -26.36 -13.98 -23.79
N SER A 129 -26.56 -15.27 -23.50
CA SER A 129 -26.23 -16.35 -24.45
C SER A 129 -27.10 -16.30 -25.71
N THR A 130 -28.30 -15.75 -25.60
CA THR A 130 -29.27 -15.56 -26.68
C THR A 130 -29.30 -14.12 -27.22
N PHE A 131 -28.41 -13.26 -26.73
CA PHE A 131 -28.39 -11.84 -27.08
C PHE A 131 -27.93 -11.64 -28.53
N ASN A 132 -28.88 -11.35 -29.40
CA ASN A 132 -28.60 -10.77 -30.72
C ASN A 132 -28.48 -9.26 -30.56
N LEU A 133 -27.42 -8.67 -31.11
CA LEU A 133 -27.17 -7.21 -31.04
C LEU A 133 -28.37 -6.44 -31.60
N PRO A 134 -29.14 -5.70 -30.76
CA PRO A 134 -30.17 -4.82 -31.26
C PRO A 134 -29.51 -3.62 -31.94
N THR A 135 -29.99 -3.24 -33.12
CA THR A 135 -29.65 -1.98 -33.75
C THR A 135 -30.09 -0.83 -32.84
N PHE A 136 -29.12 -0.05 -32.36
CA PHE A 136 -29.35 1.02 -31.39
C PHE A 136 -30.32 2.08 -31.94
N GLN A 137 -31.54 2.12 -31.42
CA GLN A 137 -32.39 3.30 -31.44
C GLN A 137 -32.23 4.04 -30.10
N ALA A 138 -31.96 5.34 -30.17
CA ALA A 138 -31.68 6.17 -29.02
C ALA A 138 -32.88 6.18 -28.04
N LEU A 139 -32.67 5.65 -26.83
CA LEU A 139 -33.63 5.75 -25.73
C LEU A 139 -33.48 7.11 -25.03
N PRO A 140 -34.57 7.84 -24.77
CA PRO A 140 -34.54 9.03 -23.94
C PRO A 140 -34.52 8.62 -22.46
N LEU A 141 -33.43 8.95 -21.75
CA LEU A 141 -33.31 8.71 -20.31
C LEU A 141 -34.08 9.79 -19.52
N PRO A 142 -34.87 9.41 -18.49
CA PRO A 142 -35.50 10.36 -17.59
C PRO A 142 -34.47 11.01 -16.66
N ILE A 143 -34.43 12.33 -16.65
CA ILE A 143 -33.55 13.14 -15.79
C ILE A 143 -34.20 13.20 -14.41
N MET A 144 -33.62 12.51 -13.43
CA MET A 144 -34.04 12.59 -12.03
C MET A 144 -33.36 13.79 -11.36
N GLU A 145 -34.13 14.64 -10.67
CA GLU A 145 -33.65 15.88 -10.05
C GLU A 145 -32.72 15.60 -8.85
N MET A 146 -31.40 15.60 -9.11
CA MET A 146 -30.35 15.43 -8.09
C MET A 146 -30.15 16.67 -7.18
N SER A 147 -30.96 17.71 -7.36
CA SER A 147 -30.74 19.05 -6.80
C SER A 147 -30.76 19.09 -5.26
N THR A 148 -31.72 18.41 -4.63
CA THR A 148 -31.93 18.50 -3.18
C THR A 148 -30.83 17.80 -2.37
N LEU A 149 -30.31 16.68 -2.87
CA LEU A 149 -29.23 15.93 -2.24
C LEU A 149 -27.90 16.69 -2.31
N PHE A 150 -27.61 17.33 -3.44
CA PHE A 150 -26.41 18.15 -3.59
C PHE A 150 -26.46 19.41 -2.71
N ILE A 151 -27.63 20.04 -2.55
CA ILE A 151 -27.80 21.20 -1.67
C ILE A 151 -27.56 20.82 -0.20
N ALA A 152 -28.14 19.71 0.26
CA ALA A 152 -27.94 19.24 1.64
C ALA A 152 -26.45 18.91 1.91
N LEU A 153 -25.78 18.22 1.00
CA LEU A 153 -24.35 17.91 1.11
C LEU A 153 -23.48 19.17 1.07
N ALA A 154 -23.82 20.15 0.22
CA ALA A 154 -23.10 21.42 0.14
C ALA A 154 -23.19 22.20 1.46
N ILE A 155 -24.37 22.28 2.08
CA ILE A 155 -24.56 22.98 3.35
C ILE A 155 -23.74 22.32 4.46
N VAL A 156 -23.79 20.99 4.57
CA VAL A 156 -23.02 20.24 5.58
C VAL A 156 -21.51 20.43 5.37
N SER A 157 -21.04 20.38 4.13
CA SER A 157 -19.63 20.56 3.79
C SER A 157 -19.14 21.98 4.11
N ILE A 158 -19.94 23.01 3.82
CA ILE A 158 -19.61 24.40 4.16
C ILE A 158 -19.50 24.60 5.67
N PHE A 159 -20.45 24.08 6.45
CA PHE A 159 -20.41 24.17 7.91
C PHE A 159 -19.20 23.42 8.49
N TRP A 160 -18.87 22.25 7.93
CA TRP A 160 -17.69 21.49 8.33
C TRP A 160 -16.40 22.24 8.05
N ILE A 161 -16.24 22.79 6.85
CA ILE A 161 -15.03 23.52 6.43
C ILE A 161 -14.88 24.81 7.23
N PHE A 162 -15.97 25.55 7.45
CA PHE A 162 -15.90 26.79 8.23
C PHE A 162 -15.58 26.52 9.70
N GLY A 163 -16.22 25.51 10.29
CA GLY A 163 -15.95 25.06 11.65
C GLY A 163 -14.49 24.64 11.83
N ASN A 164 -13.99 23.71 11.00
CA ASN A 164 -12.62 23.21 11.13
C ASN A 164 -11.56 24.22 10.64
N GLY A 165 -11.86 25.02 9.63
CA GLY A 165 -10.96 26.03 9.09
C GLY A 165 -10.71 27.18 10.05
N LEU A 166 -11.73 27.63 10.79
CA LEU A 166 -11.58 28.67 11.82
C LEU A 166 -10.72 28.14 12.99
N LEU A 167 -10.87 26.87 13.36
CA LEU A 167 -10.11 26.21 14.42
C LEU A 167 -8.61 26.06 14.06
N LEU A 168 -8.29 25.84 12.79
CA LEU A 168 -6.91 25.68 12.32
C LEU A 168 -6.18 27.02 12.09
N ARG A 169 -6.91 28.11 11.81
CA ARG A 169 -6.33 29.44 11.50
C ARG A 169 -5.72 30.16 12.71
N ASN A 170 -6.16 29.84 13.94
CA ASN A 170 -5.64 30.47 15.17
C ASN A 170 -4.29 29.89 15.65
N ARG A 171 -3.56 29.13 14.84
CA ARG A 171 -2.28 28.51 15.21
C ARG A 171 -1.02 29.19 14.64
N HIS A 172 -1.17 30.40 14.06
CA HIS A 172 -0.06 31.16 13.45
C HIS A 172 0.11 32.60 13.99
N SER A 173 -0.28 32.88 15.24
CA SER A 173 0.08 34.12 15.95
C SER A 173 0.90 33.82 17.19
#